data_AF-A0AAJ2U6R6-F1
#
_entry.id   AF-A0AAJ2U6R6-F1
#
_cell.length_a   1.000
_cell.length_b   1.000
_cell.length_c   1.000
_cell.angle_alpha   90.00
_cell.angle_beta   90.00
_cell.angle_gamma   90.00
#
_symmetry.space_group_name_H-M   'P 1'
#
loop_
_entity.id
_entity.type
_entity.pdbx_description
1 polymer ?
#
loop_
_entity_poly.entity_id
_entity_poly.type
_entity_poly.pdbx_seq_one_letter_code
_entity_poly.pdbx_strand_id
1 'polypeptide(L)'
;MRRTQRRLAAVAAAAALALGVGAGTASAGSAEVPSGVALYSGLTMLGCQNVGQELLAVCRDFEVPTVDDPAVLTVNPFTTDIVILGAGLFPDGGIRPVLEERLRTGYRLAQAYPTARIIVTGGLPQNGRTEARAMGDWLRGAGIAPFRITEEGNSASTVQNAQFTDRIFRERGTTGAVVVTTGDHVKRAVLNFRQAVDGRIPVTGVVARG
;
A
#
# COMPACT_ATOMS: atom_id res chain seq x y z
N MET A 1 14.43 -45.39 -15.90
CA MET A 1 13.37 -44.59 -15.25
C MET A 1 14.03 -43.37 -14.60
N ARG A 2 13.71 -42.17 -15.11
CA ARG A 2 14.45 -40.92 -14.89
C ARG A 2 14.08 -40.28 -13.55
N ARG A 3 15.05 -40.07 -12.65
CA ARG A 3 14.95 -39.17 -11.49
C ARG A 3 15.40 -37.78 -11.92
N THR A 4 14.44 -36.88 -12.10
CA THR A 4 14.69 -35.49 -12.49
C THR A 4 15.15 -34.69 -11.27
N GLN A 5 16.47 -34.52 -11.12
CA GLN A 5 17.03 -33.56 -10.17
C GLN A 5 16.69 -32.14 -10.65
N ARG A 6 15.82 -31.45 -9.91
CA ARG A 6 15.57 -30.01 -10.09
C ARG A 6 16.81 -29.26 -9.63
N ARG A 7 17.46 -28.57 -10.56
CA ARG A 7 18.58 -27.66 -10.32
C ARG A 7 18.07 -26.49 -9.46
N LEU A 8 18.58 -26.39 -8.23
CA LEU A 8 18.52 -25.16 -7.43
C LEU A 8 19.42 -24.12 -8.10
N ALA A 9 18.83 -23.13 -8.74
CA ALA A 9 19.56 -21.94 -9.17
C ALA A 9 19.73 -21.03 -7.96
N ALA A 10 20.97 -20.93 -7.46
CA ALA A 10 21.36 -19.89 -6.52
C ALA A 10 21.36 -18.54 -7.25
N VAL A 11 20.60 -17.56 -6.76
CA VAL A 11 20.72 -16.17 -7.18
C VAL A 11 21.34 -15.40 -6.03
N ALA A 12 22.65 -15.20 -6.10
CA ALA A 12 23.35 -14.19 -5.34
C ALA A 12 23.29 -12.88 -6.14
N ALA A 13 22.66 -11.85 -5.58
CA ALA A 13 22.76 -10.49 -6.10
C ALA A 13 23.48 -9.63 -5.05
N ALA A 14 24.77 -9.40 -5.28
CA ALA A 14 25.55 -8.39 -4.58
C ALA A 14 25.15 -7.01 -5.12
N ALA A 15 24.74 -6.09 -4.24
CA ALA A 15 24.56 -4.69 -4.59
C ALA A 15 25.65 -3.86 -3.89
N ALA A 16 26.68 -3.48 -4.66
CA ALA A 16 27.63 -2.44 -4.26
C ALA A 16 27.04 -1.08 -4.62
N LEU A 17 26.79 -0.20 -3.63
CA LEU A 17 26.46 1.20 -3.87
C LEU A 17 27.75 2.01 -4.02
N ALA A 18 28.01 2.52 -5.22
CA ALA A 18 28.91 3.63 -5.46
C ALA A 18 28.11 4.94 -5.29
N LEU A 19 28.45 5.74 -4.28
CA LEU A 19 27.93 7.09 -4.09
C LEU A 19 28.72 8.07 -4.97
N GLY A 20 28.12 8.51 -6.06
CA GLY A 20 28.58 9.66 -6.84
C GLY A 20 27.66 10.86 -6.58
N VAL A 21 28.18 11.90 -5.92
CA VAL A 21 27.48 13.19 -5.75
C VAL A 21 27.73 14.02 -7.01
N GLY A 22 26.66 14.35 -7.73
CA GLY A 22 26.68 15.30 -8.85
C GLY A 22 25.63 16.38 -8.63
N ALA A 23 26.07 17.63 -8.48
CA ALA A 23 25.22 18.81 -8.36
C ALA A 23 24.68 19.22 -9.73
N GLY A 24 23.37 19.50 -9.81
CA GLY A 24 22.70 20.09 -10.97
C GLY A 24 21.22 20.35 -10.68
N THR A 25 20.77 21.59 -10.85
CA THR A 25 19.41 22.05 -10.53
C THR A 25 18.44 21.85 -11.69
N ALA A 26 17.32 21.17 -11.43
CA ALA A 26 16.13 21.20 -12.28
C ALA A 26 14.86 21.18 -11.41
N SER A 27 14.00 22.18 -11.59
CA SER A 27 12.70 22.30 -10.94
C SER A 27 11.64 21.53 -11.74
N ALA A 28 11.38 20.31 -11.28
CA ALA A 28 10.11 19.61 -11.38
C ALA A 28 9.83 19.21 -9.94
N GLY A 29 8.65 19.58 -9.37
CA GLY A 29 8.35 19.42 -7.94
C GLY A 29 9.00 18.17 -7.37
N SER A 30 10.10 18.39 -6.64
CA SER A 30 11.11 17.37 -6.45
C SER A 30 10.47 16.21 -5.74
N ALA A 31 10.25 15.11 -6.45
CA ALA A 31 10.07 13.84 -5.79
C ALA A 31 11.37 13.65 -4.98
N GLU A 32 11.30 13.90 -3.67
CA GLU A 32 12.42 13.66 -2.78
C GLU A 32 12.87 12.23 -3.02
N VAL A 33 14.19 12.03 -3.13
CA VAL A 33 14.75 10.70 -3.33
C VAL A 33 14.23 9.81 -2.20
N PRO A 34 13.64 8.63 -2.51
CA PRO A 34 13.08 7.77 -1.48
C PRO A 34 14.11 7.45 -0.39
N SER A 35 13.66 7.39 0.86
CA SER A 35 14.55 7.06 1.97
C SER A 35 15.20 5.68 1.77
N GLY A 36 16.31 5.43 2.47
CA GLY A 36 16.94 4.10 2.46
C GLY A 36 15.99 2.98 2.89
N VAL A 37 15.07 3.28 3.81
CA VAL A 37 14.03 2.32 4.26
C VAL A 37 12.97 2.10 3.19
N ALA A 38 12.55 3.15 2.47
CA ALA A 38 11.62 3.03 1.35
C ALA A 38 12.23 2.24 0.18
N LEU A 39 13.51 2.46 -0.12
CA LEU A 39 14.25 1.70 -1.14
C LEU A 39 14.42 0.23 -0.72
N TYR A 40 14.82 -0.03 0.52
CA TYR A 40 14.93 -1.39 1.07
C TYR A 40 13.60 -2.12 1.00
N SER A 41 12.52 -1.47 1.44
CA SER A 41 11.17 -2.02 1.35
C SER A 41 10.82 -2.32 -0.10
N GLY A 42 11.02 -1.39 -1.03
CA GLY A 42 10.80 -1.61 -2.46
C GLY A 42 11.56 -2.84 -3.02
N LEU A 43 12.84 -2.99 -2.69
CA LEU A 43 13.66 -4.13 -3.13
C LEU A 43 13.17 -5.46 -2.54
N THR A 44 12.87 -5.47 -1.24
CA THR A 44 12.27 -6.64 -0.57
C THR A 44 10.93 -6.99 -1.22
N MET A 45 10.12 -6.00 -1.64
CA MET A 45 8.85 -6.26 -2.33
C MET A 45 9.08 -7.00 -3.66
N LEU A 46 10.05 -6.57 -4.46
CA LEU A 46 10.35 -7.19 -5.75
C LEU A 46 10.79 -8.66 -5.59
N GLY A 47 11.64 -8.94 -4.60
CA GLY A 47 12.06 -10.31 -4.29
C GLY A 47 10.91 -11.19 -3.79
N CYS A 48 9.92 -10.58 -3.12
CA CYS A 48 8.76 -11.25 -2.53
C CYS A 48 7.51 -11.22 -3.40
N GLN A 49 7.59 -10.68 -4.61
CA GLN A 49 6.43 -10.53 -5.49
C GLN A 49 5.96 -11.89 -6.01
N ASN A 50 6.89 -12.77 -6.42
CA ASN A 50 6.56 -14.04 -7.08
C ASN A 50 6.93 -15.28 -6.25
N VAL A 51 6.97 -15.15 -4.92
CA VAL A 51 7.25 -16.29 -4.04
C VAL A 51 5.99 -17.10 -3.78
N GLY A 52 6.15 -18.42 -3.57
CA GLY A 52 5.03 -19.27 -3.18
C GLY A 52 4.43 -18.87 -1.83
N GLN A 53 3.16 -19.21 -1.62
CA GLN A 53 2.39 -18.84 -0.41
C GLN A 53 3.11 -19.21 0.91
N GLU A 54 3.84 -20.32 0.92
CA GLU A 54 4.62 -20.80 2.08
C GLU A 54 5.78 -19.86 2.45
N LEU A 55 6.32 -19.13 1.48
CA LEU A 55 7.45 -18.21 1.63
C LEU A 55 7.00 -16.76 1.88
N LEU A 56 5.72 -16.43 1.68
CA LEU A 56 5.21 -15.08 1.96
C LEU A 56 5.30 -14.71 3.44
N ALA A 57 5.21 -15.69 4.34
CA ALA A 57 5.42 -15.47 5.77
C ALA A 57 6.87 -15.04 6.08
N VAL A 58 7.85 -15.58 5.35
CA VAL A 58 9.25 -15.17 5.46
C VAL A 58 9.44 -13.73 4.94
N CYS A 59 8.79 -13.40 3.82
CA CYS A 59 8.78 -12.05 3.28
C CYS A 59 8.22 -11.00 4.23
N ARG A 60 7.19 -11.34 5.01
CA ARG A 60 6.64 -10.48 6.06
C ARG A 60 7.69 -10.14 7.13
N ASP A 61 8.61 -11.05 7.42
CA ASP A 61 9.60 -10.85 8.49
C ASP A 61 10.74 -9.92 8.05
N PHE A 62 11.01 -9.84 6.74
CA PHE A 62 11.89 -8.83 6.13
C PHE A 62 11.21 -7.47 5.90
N GLU A 63 9.89 -7.38 6.05
CA GLU A 63 9.16 -6.11 5.97
C GLU A 63 9.56 -5.21 7.14
N VAL A 64 10.08 -4.02 6.84
CA VAL A 64 10.35 -2.97 7.82
C VAL A 64 9.22 -1.94 7.73
N PRO A 65 8.28 -1.88 8.70
CA PRO A 65 7.23 -0.89 8.69
C PRO A 65 7.83 0.51 8.75
N THR A 66 7.39 1.40 7.85
CA THR A 66 7.89 2.77 7.76
C THR A 66 6.76 3.78 7.65
N VAL A 67 7.03 5.01 8.07
CA VAL A 67 6.16 6.18 7.86
C VAL A 67 6.54 6.96 6.60
N ASP A 68 7.68 6.60 6.00
CA ASP A 68 8.25 7.28 4.85
C ASP A 68 7.39 7.12 3.60
N ASP A 69 7.62 8.02 2.65
CA ASP A 69 6.98 7.92 1.35
C ASP A 69 7.47 6.70 0.58
N PRO A 70 6.55 5.86 0.07
CA PRO A 70 6.91 4.61 -0.55
C PRO A 70 7.43 4.87 -1.96
N ALA A 71 8.59 4.28 -2.28
CA ALA A 71 9.26 4.47 -3.57
C ALA A 71 8.38 4.13 -4.78
N VAL A 72 7.40 3.23 -4.64
CA VAL A 72 6.47 2.87 -5.73
C VAL A 72 5.62 4.05 -6.21
N LEU A 73 5.25 4.98 -5.32
CA LEU A 73 4.55 6.22 -5.69
C LEU A 73 5.47 7.19 -6.39
N THR A 74 6.74 7.28 -5.97
CA THR A 74 7.76 8.12 -6.62
C THR A 74 8.07 7.64 -8.04
N VAL A 75 8.16 6.33 -8.25
CA VAL A 75 8.47 5.74 -9.56
C VAL A 75 7.30 5.84 -10.53
N ASN A 76 6.07 5.57 -10.08
CA ASN A 76 4.89 5.66 -10.92
C ASN A 76 3.63 6.00 -10.12
N PRO A 77 3.27 7.29 -9.98
CA PRO A 77 2.09 7.68 -9.24
C PRO A 77 0.79 7.49 -10.03
N PHE A 78 0.82 7.38 -11.36
CA PHE A 78 -0.38 7.41 -12.21
C PHE A 78 -1.22 6.14 -12.14
N THR A 79 -0.56 4.99 -12.02
CA THR A 79 -1.20 3.67 -11.93
C THR A 79 -0.92 2.97 -10.62
N THR A 80 -0.42 3.71 -9.62
CA THR A 80 -0.24 3.25 -8.24
C THR A 80 -1.36 3.79 -7.35
N ASP A 81 -1.86 2.93 -6.49
CA ASP A 81 -3.01 3.24 -5.65
C ASP A 81 -2.64 3.36 -4.18
N ILE A 82 -3.14 4.41 -3.54
CA ILE A 82 -3.12 4.56 -2.08
C ILE A 82 -4.36 3.85 -1.53
N VAL A 83 -4.18 2.85 -0.68
CA VAL A 83 -5.25 2.03 -0.11
C VAL A 83 -5.31 2.28 1.39
N ILE A 84 -6.37 2.93 1.87
CA ILE A 84 -6.55 3.27 3.28
C ILE A 84 -7.52 2.26 3.91
N LEU A 85 -7.06 1.57 4.97
CA LEU A 85 -7.84 0.55 5.66
C LEU A 85 -8.69 1.13 6.79
N GLY A 86 -9.93 0.65 6.91
CA GLY A 86 -10.81 0.87 8.06
C GLY A 86 -10.24 0.42 9.41
N ALA A 87 -10.71 1.05 10.49
CA ALA A 87 -10.27 0.83 11.87
C ALA A 87 -11.42 0.95 12.91
N GLY A 88 -12.65 0.75 12.46
CA GLY A 88 -13.90 0.92 13.19
C GLY A 88 -14.43 2.35 13.17
N LEU A 89 -15.75 2.48 13.26
CA LEU A 89 -16.45 3.73 13.57
C LEU A 89 -16.91 3.75 15.04
N PHE A 90 -17.27 4.93 15.53
CA PHE A 90 -18.04 5.06 16.77
C PHE A 90 -19.48 4.60 16.56
N PRO A 91 -20.23 4.22 17.62
CA PRO A 91 -21.62 3.77 17.51
C PRO A 91 -22.57 4.73 16.80
N ASP A 92 -22.27 6.03 16.79
CA ASP A 92 -23.01 7.07 16.06
C ASP A 92 -22.63 7.19 14.58
N GLY A 93 -21.65 6.42 14.10
CA GLY A 93 -21.10 6.49 12.74
C GLY A 93 -19.95 7.49 12.58
N GLY A 94 -19.43 8.04 13.69
CA GLY A 94 -18.28 8.95 13.71
C GLY A 94 -16.94 8.25 13.45
N ILE A 95 -15.98 9.01 12.91
CA ILE A 95 -14.62 8.53 12.65
C ILE A 95 -13.85 8.44 13.98
N ARG A 96 -13.23 7.30 14.24
CA ARG A 96 -12.36 7.09 15.42
C ARG A 96 -10.98 7.73 15.21
N PRO A 97 -10.27 8.12 16.29
CA PRO A 97 -8.92 8.70 16.18
C PRO A 97 -7.95 7.85 15.35
N VAL A 98 -7.91 6.54 15.57
CA VAL A 98 -7.07 5.61 14.80
C VAL A 98 -7.41 5.57 13.30
N LEU A 99 -8.68 5.75 12.95
CA LEU A 99 -9.12 5.84 11.55
C LEU A 99 -8.73 7.19 10.94
N GLU A 100 -8.83 8.25 11.73
CA GLU A 100 -8.41 9.59 11.34
C GLU A 100 -6.90 9.68 11.08
N GLU A 101 -6.05 9.02 11.89
CA GLU A 101 -4.60 8.95 11.66
C GLU A 101 -4.27 8.33 10.29
N ARG A 102 -4.98 7.26 9.91
CA ARG A 102 -4.85 6.61 8.60
C ARG A 102 -5.31 7.53 7.48
N LEU A 103 -6.41 8.23 7.68
CA LEU A 103 -6.94 9.22 6.73
C LEU A 103 -5.97 10.38 6.53
N ARG A 104 -5.40 10.92 7.60
CA ARG A 104 -4.38 11.99 7.55
C ARG A 104 -3.13 11.53 6.81
N THR A 105 -2.69 10.29 7.04
CA THR A 105 -1.55 9.71 6.33
C THR A 105 -1.85 9.54 4.84
N GLY A 106 -3.01 8.96 4.50
CA GLY A 106 -3.43 8.80 3.10
C GLY A 106 -3.65 10.15 2.39
N TYR A 107 -4.17 11.14 3.09
CA TYR A 107 -4.32 12.51 2.60
C TYR A 107 -2.96 13.17 2.31
N ARG A 108 -2.00 13.05 3.24
CA ARG A 108 -0.62 13.53 3.05
C ARG A 108 0.00 12.94 1.78
N LEU A 109 -0.12 11.62 1.60
CA LEU A 109 0.34 10.96 0.37
C LEU A 109 -0.42 11.45 -0.86
N ALA A 110 -1.74 11.63 -0.77
CA ALA A 110 -2.55 12.11 -1.89
C ALA A 110 -2.23 13.56 -2.30
N GLN A 111 -1.77 14.39 -1.36
CA GLN A 111 -1.26 15.74 -1.63
C GLN A 111 0.11 15.70 -2.29
N ALA A 112 1.03 14.87 -1.80
CA ALA A 112 2.37 14.71 -2.37
C ALA A 112 2.33 14.09 -3.78
N TYR A 113 1.38 13.18 -4.02
CA TYR A 113 1.18 12.49 -5.29
C TYR A 113 -0.21 12.82 -5.86
N PRO A 114 -0.42 14.00 -6.45
CA PRO A 114 -1.74 14.48 -6.86
C PRO A 114 -2.41 13.66 -7.97
N THR A 115 -1.65 12.83 -8.68
CA THR A 115 -2.15 11.94 -9.73
C THR A 115 -2.49 10.53 -9.23
N ALA A 116 -2.07 10.17 -8.01
CA ALA A 116 -2.34 8.86 -7.43
C ALA A 116 -3.84 8.67 -7.17
N ARG A 117 -4.34 7.45 -7.32
CA ARG A 117 -5.74 7.14 -7.02
C ARG A 117 -5.83 6.63 -5.58
N ILE A 118 -7.00 6.76 -4.96
CA ILE A 118 -7.24 6.38 -3.58
C ILE A 118 -8.35 5.33 -3.55
N ILE A 119 -8.12 4.24 -2.81
CA ILE A 119 -9.17 3.32 -2.38
C ILE A 119 -9.28 3.43 -0.86
N VAL A 120 -10.51 3.54 -0.38
CA VAL A 120 -10.84 3.41 1.03
C VAL A 120 -11.64 2.11 1.21
N THR A 121 -11.16 1.20 2.06
CA THR A 121 -11.74 -0.15 2.21
C THR A 121 -12.15 -0.44 3.65
N GLY A 122 -13.41 -0.89 3.81
CA GLY A 122 -14.01 -1.22 5.10
C GLY A 122 -15.53 -1.21 5.01
N GLY A 123 -16.14 -2.40 5.01
CA GLY A 123 -17.57 -2.59 4.75
C GLY A 123 -18.45 -2.88 5.94
N LEU A 124 -17.90 -3.00 7.16
CA LEU A 124 -18.73 -3.19 8.36
C LEU A 124 -19.47 -1.89 8.68
N PRO A 125 -20.81 -1.86 8.57
CA PRO A 125 -21.57 -0.65 8.85
C PRO A 125 -21.68 -0.42 10.35
N GLN A 126 -21.67 0.85 10.73
CA GLN A 126 -22.07 1.30 12.06
C GLN A 126 -23.02 2.48 11.89
N ASN A 127 -24.16 2.42 12.57
CA ASN A 127 -25.25 3.39 12.38
C ASN A 127 -25.65 3.59 10.89
N GLY A 128 -25.73 2.49 10.13
CA GLY A 128 -26.07 2.52 8.70
C GLY A 128 -24.98 3.08 7.78
N ARG A 129 -23.78 3.39 8.29
CA ARG A 129 -22.66 3.95 7.53
C ARG A 129 -21.46 3.02 7.55
N THR A 130 -20.92 2.68 6.38
CA THR A 130 -19.67 1.90 6.29
C THR A 130 -18.45 2.78 6.54
N GLU A 131 -17.33 2.17 6.95
CA GLU A 131 -16.05 2.87 7.12
C GLU A 131 -15.59 3.47 5.78
N ALA A 132 -15.71 2.72 4.68
CA ALA A 132 -15.38 3.20 3.34
C ALA A 132 -16.15 4.48 2.99
N ARG A 133 -17.46 4.52 3.30
CA ARG A 133 -18.27 5.72 3.07
C ARG A 133 -17.80 6.88 3.94
N ALA A 134 -17.58 6.64 5.23
CA ALA A 134 -17.10 7.67 6.16
C ALA A 134 -15.75 8.25 5.76
N MET A 135 -14.81 7.38 5.37
CA MET A 135 -13.49 7.76 4.86
C MET A 135 -13.57 8.56 3.56
N GLY A 136 -14.43 8.14 2.62
CA GLY A 136 -14.63 8.84 1.35
C GLY A 136 -15.21 10.25 1.55
N ASP A 137 -16.21 10.38 2.43
CA ASP A 137 -16.76 11.69 2.80
C ASP A 137 -15.70 12.59 3.46
N TRP A 138 -14.86 12.04 4.35
CA TRP A 138 -13.79 12.79 5.01
C TRP A 138 -12.76 13.32 4.00
N LEU A 139 -12.29 12.47 3.07
CA LEU A 139 -11.31 12.88 2.05
C LEU A 139 -11.88 13.94 1.10
N ARG A 140 -13.16 13.80 0.70
CA ARG A 140 -13.86 14.83 -0.10
C ARG A 140 -13.96 16.15 0.66
N GLY A 141 -14.32 16.10 1.94
CA GLY A 141 -14.35 17.28 2.82
C GLY A 141 -12.98 17.93 3.01
N ALA A 142 -11.90 17.15 2.98
CA ALA A 142 -10.52 17.63 3.00
C ALA A 142 -10.03 18.18 1.64
N GLY A 143 -10.87 18.18 0.60
CA GLY A 143 -10.55 18.77 -0.71
C GLY A 143 -9.95 17.81 -1.74
N ILE A 144 -9.90 16.50 -1.46
CA ILE A 144 -9.51 15.52 -2.49
C ILE A 144 -10.63 15.40 -3.52
N ALA A 145 -10.27 15.50 -4.79
CA ALA A 145 -11.22 15.44 -5.89
C ALA A 145 -11.98 14.08 -5.90
N PRO A 146 -13.33 14.08 -6.00
CA PRO A 146 -14.13 12.86 -5.88
C PRO A 146 -13.73 11.74 -6.85
N PHE A 147 -13.33 12.08 -8.08
CA PHE A 147 -12.92 11.09 -9.09
C PHE A 147 -11.63 10.32 -8.72
N ARG A 148 -10.84 10.80 -7.75
CA ARG A 148 -9.66 10.09 -7.24
C ARG A 148 -10.03 9.02 -6.21
N ILE A 149 -11.21 9.07 -5.62
CA ILE A 149 -11.59 8.25 -4.47
C ILE A 149 -12.52 7.13 -4.94
N THR A 150 -12.17 5.89 -4.60
CA THR A 150 -13.02 4.72 -4.78
C THR A 150 -13.35 4.13 -3.42
N GLU A 151 -14.63 3.97 -3.12
CA GLU A 151 -15.13 3.39 -1.87
C GLU A 151 -15.36 1.87 -2.05
N GLU A 152 -14.66 1.04 -1.27
CA GLU A 152 -14.89 -0.41 -1.19
C GLU A 152 -15.56 -0.74 0.15
N GLY A 153 -16.89 -0.85 0.12
CA GLY A 153 -17.73 -0.97 1.32
C GLY A 153 -18.34 -2.35 1.57
N ASN A 154 -17.81 -3.42 0.99
CA ASN A 154 -18.40 -4.76 1.10
C ASN A 154 -17.60 -5.69 2.03
N SER A 155 -16.38 -5.31 2.39
CA SER A 155 -15.48 -6.13 3.19
C SER A 155 -15.87 -6.21 4.69
N ALA A 156 -15.73 -7.40 5.28
CA ALA A 156 -15.94 -7.63 6.71
C ALA A 156 -14.65 -8.04 7.46
N SER A 157 -13.50 -8.06 6.78
CA SER A 157 -12.22 -8.47 7.36
C SER A 157 -11.04 -7.91 6.57
N THR A 158 -9.83 -7.93 7.16
CA THR A 158 -8.61 -7.51 6.45
C THR A 158 -8.31 -8.37 5.22
N VAL A 159 -8.69 -9.66 5.23
CA VAL A 159 -8.54 -10.55 4.06
C VAL A 159 -9.50 -10.12 2.95
N GLN A 160 -10.76 -9.82 3.29
CA GLN A 160 -11.74 -9.34 2.30
C GLN A 160 -11.39 -7.94 1.79
N ASN A 161 -10.85 -7.05 2.62
CA ASN A 161 -10.31 -5.76 2.15
C ASN A 161 -9.35 -5.99 0.98
N ALA A 162 -8.39 -6.91 1.16
CA ALA A 162 -7.42 -7.25 0.13
C ALA A 162 -8.07 -7.87 -1.12
N GLN A 163 -8.94 -8.87 -0.94
CA GLN A 163 -9.59 -9.57 -2.05
C GLN A 163 -10.53 -8.67 -2.87
N PHE A 164 -11.31 -7.81 -2.22
CA PHE A 164 -12.25 -6.93 -2.91
C PHE A 164 -11.54 -5.73 -3.52
N THR A 165 -10.49 -5.23 -2.87
CA THR A 165 -9.60 -4.23 -3.46
C THR A 165 -8.85 -4.77 -4.68
N ASP A 166 -8.42 -6.05 -4.70
CA ASP A 166 -7.78 -6.66 -5.87
C ASP A 166 -8.69 -6.68 -7.12
N ARG A 167 -10.01 -6.83 -6.93
CA ARG A 167 -10.98 -6.73 -8.04
C ARG A 167 -10.93 -5.34 -8.66
N ILE A 168 -10.95 -4.30 -7.83
CA ILE A 168 -10.82 -2.90 -8.26
C ILE A 168 -9.49 -2.69 -8.98
N PHE A 169 -8.38 -3.24 -8.47
CA PHE A 169 -7.08 -3.14 -9.12
C PHE A 169 -7.08 -3.72 -10.54
N ARG A 170 -7.72 -4.87 -10.75
CA ARG A 170 -7.83 -5.52 -12.07
C ARG A 170 -8.65 -4.67 -13.03
N GLU A 171 -9.79 -4.15 -12.57
CA GLU A 171 -10.70 -3.33 -13.39
C GLU A 171 -10.03 -2.05 -13.91
N ARG A 172 -9.14 -1.43 -13.12
CA ARG A 172 -8.52 -0.14 -13.45
C ARG A 172 -7.05 -0.19 -13.86
N GLY A 173 -6.51 -1.37 -14.14
CA GLY A 173 -5.13 -1.54 -14.59
C GLY A 173 -4.08 -1.03 -13.60
N THR A 174 -4.30 -1.24 -12.31
CA THR A 174 -3.33 -0.88 -11.27
C THR A 174 -2.02 -1.64 -11.47
N THR A 175 -0.89 -0.94 -11.30
CA THR A 175 0.47 -1.49 -11.42
C THR A 175 1.26 -1.43 -10.12
N GLY A 176 0.69 -0.90 -9.05
CA GLY A 176 1.30 -0.83 -7.72
C GLY A 176 0.30 -0.41 -6.65
N ALA A 177 0.54 -0.79 -5.40
CA ALA A 177 -0.31 -0.37 -4.29
C ALA A 177 0.50 -0.02 -3.04
N VAL A 178 0.00 0.98 -2.32
CA VAL A 178 0.48 1.44 -1.01
C VAL A 178 -0.63 1.25 0.00
N VAL A 179 -0.43 0.36 0.95
CA VAL A 179 -1.40 0.02 2.00
C VAL A 179 -1.13 0.87 3.24
N VAL A 180 -2.05 1.78 3.56
CA VAL A 180 -1.99 2.66 4.73
C VAL A 180 -2.78 2.04 5.88
N THR A 181 -2.09 1.74 6.98
CA THR A 181 -2.69 1.22 8.22
C THR A 181 -1.78 1.52 9.43
N THR A 182 -2.20 1.20 10.65
CA THR A 182 -1.49 1.58 11.89
C THR A 182 -0.59 0.46 12.42
N GLY A 183 0.55 0.85 13.01
CA GLY A 183 1.45 0.01 13.81
C GLY A 183 1.66 -1.42 13.29
N ASP A 184 1.41 -2.39 14.16
CA ASP A 184 1.62 -3.82 13.91
C ASP A 184 0.68 -4.41 12.84
N HIS A 185 -0.35 -3.68 12.43
CA HIS A 185 -1.28 -4.14 11.40
C HIS A 185 -0.71 -4.05 9.98
N VAL A 186 0.33 -3.23 9.74
CA VAL A 186 0.94 -3.07 8.41
C VAL A 186 1.43 -4.40 7.87
N LYS A 187 2.21 -5.17 8.65
CA LYS A 187 2.78 -6.44 8.20
C LYS A 187 1.69 -7.44 7.77
N ARG A 188 0.64 -7.56 8.57
CA ARG A 188 -0.51 -8.44 8.27
C ARG A 188 -1.28 -7.94 7.05
N ALA A 189 -1.52 -6.64 6.95
CA ALA A 189 -2.25 -6.06 5.83
C ALA A 189 -1.49 -6.27 4.51
N VAL A 190 -0.21 -5.88 4.45
CA VAL A 190 0.63 -6.06 3.26
C VAL A 190 0.69 -7.52 2.83
N LEU A 191 0.81 -8.46 3.78
CA LEU A 191 0.75 -9.89 3.49
C LEU A 191 -0.57 -10.30 2.81
N ASN A 192 -1.73 -9.92 3.39
CA ASN A 192 -3.04 -10.23 2.79
C ASN A 192 -3.19 -9.65 1.38
N PHE A 193 -2.69 -8.43 1.16
CA PHE A 193 -2.74 -7.79 -0.16
C PHE A 193 -1.82 -8.50 -1.16
N ARG A 194 -0.58 -8.85 -0.78
CA ARG A 194 0.31 -9.65 -1.62
C ARG A 194 -0.30 -10.99 -2.01
N GLN A 195 -0.98 -11.65 -1.08
CA GLN A 195 -1.71 -12.88 -1.35
C GLN A 195 -2.86 -12.67 -2.34
N ALA A 196 -3.63 -11.58 -2.18
CA ALA A 196 -4.75 -11.29 -3.06
C ALA A 196 -4.32 -10.93 -4.49
N VAL A 197 -3.22 -10.16 -4.64
CA VAL A 197 -2.72 -9.77 -5.97
C VAL A 197 -1.93 -10.88 -6.67
N ASP A 198 -1.51 -11.92 -5.93
CA ASP A 198 -0.80 -13.10 -6.44
C ASP A 198 0.40 -12.71 -7.33
N GLY A 199 1.24 -11.80 -6.83
CA GLY A 199 2.45 -11.34 -7.52
C GLY A 199 2.25 -10.47 -8.75
N ARG A 200 1.01 -10.16 -9.15
CA ARG A 200 0.76 -9.33 -10.34
C ARG A 200 1.27 -7.90 -10.22
N ILE A 201 1.24 -7.32 -9.01
CA ILE A 201 1.70 -5.95 -8.74
C ILE A 201 2.51 -5.89 -7.45
N PRO A 202 3.48 -4.97 -7.34
CA PRO A 202 4.13 -4.65 -6.07
C PRO A 202 3.13 -4.02 -5.10
N VAL A 203 3.17 -4.48 -3.85
CA VAL A 203 2.38 -3.94 -2.73
C VAL A 203 3.33 -3.63 -1.59
N THR A 204 3.30 -2.40 -1.09
CA THR A 204 4.06 -1.97 0.08
C THR A 204 3.15 -1.33 1.13
N GLY A 205 3.61 -1.20 2.38
CA GLY A 205 2.84 -0.63 3.48
C GLY A 205 3.44 0.67 4.00
N VAL A 206 2.56 1.59 4.41
CA VAL A 206 2.93 2.80 5.16
C VAL A 206 2.20 2.78 6.50
N VAL A 207 2.96 2.97 7.57
CA VAL A 207 2.47 3.11 8.94
C VAL A 207 1.88 4.49 9.11
N ALA A 208 0.60 4.56 9.46
CA ALA A 208 -0.03 5.80 9.88
C ALA A 208 0.48 6.22 11.26
N ARG A 209 0.77 7.51 11.42
CA ARG A 209 1.06 8.18 12.69
C ARG A 209 0.30 9.50 12.76
N GLY A 210 -0.32 9.76 13.90
CA GLY A 210 -0.93 11.05 14.26
C GLY A 210 0.09 12.02 14.84
#